data_AF-A0A1H3ALB8-F1
#
_entry.id   AF-A0A1H3ALB8-F1
#
_cell.length_a   1.000
_cell.length_b   1.000
_cell.length_c   1.000
_cell.angle_alpha   90.00
_cell.angle_beta   90.00
_cell.angle_gamma   90.00
#
_symmetry.space_group_name_H-M   'P 1'
#
loop_
_entity.id
_entity.type
_entity.pdbx_description
1 polymer ?
#
loop_
_entity_poly.entity_id
_entity_poly.type
_entity_poly.pdbx_seq_one_letter_code
_entity_poly.pdbx_strand_id
1 'polypeptide(L)'
;MLAEMGPNRGKVNIYIDGQLVTDSPIDLYSSKYKYRSTIFESDILALGEHTIRVVNAGEKNAQSSGTYVSIDAFLVVGASDDEFKIE
;
A
#
# COMPACT_ATOMS: atom_id res chain seq x y z
N MET A 1 -3.98 0.21 2.72
CA MET A 1 -3.30 -1.09 2.47
C MET A 1 -2.18 -1.26 3.48
N LEU A 2 -2.17 -2.41 4.16
CA LEU A 2 -1.10 -2.81 5.06
C LEU A 2 -0.27 -3.93 4.42
N ALA A 3 1.04 -3.91 4.67
CA ALA A 3 1.94 -4.98 4.25
C ALA A 3 3.16 -5.08 5.16
N GLU A 4 3.83 -6.23 5.05
CA GLU A 4 5.14 -6.44 5.63
C GLU A 4 6.23 -5.68 4.85
N MET A 5 7.06 -4.92 5.57
CA MET A 5 8.32 -4.40 5.07
C MET A 5 9.48 -5.28 5.55
N GLY A 6 10.54 -5.41 4.76
CA GLY A 6 11.63 -6.31 5.12
C GLY A 6 12.82 -6.31 4.15
N PRO A 7 13.90 -7.02 4.50
CA PRO A 7 15.19 -6.91 3.81
C PRO A 7 15.22 -7.58 2.44
N ASN A 8 14.16 -8.29 2.05
CA ASN A 8 13.99 -8.95 0.77
C ASN A 8 12.79 -8.42 -0.03
N ARG A 9 12.19 -7.30 0.40
CA ARG A 9 11.00 -6.75 -0.23
C ARG A 9 11.34 -5.88 -1.46
N GLY A 10 10.46 -5.91 -2.45
CA GLY A 10 10.54 -5.13 -3.68
C GLY A 10 9.71 -3.85 -3.63
N LYS A 11 9.48 -3.26 -4.79
CA LYS A 11 8.60 -2.10 -4.94
C LYS A 11 7.26 -2.48 -5.57
N VAL A 12 6.22 -1.69 -5.27
CA VAL A 12 4.87 -1.92 -5.79
C VAL A 12 4.29 -0.69 -6.48
N ASN A 13 3.57 -0.93 -7.57
CA ASN A 13 2.63 0.03 -8.15
C ASN A 13 1.22 -0.33 -7.72
N ILE A 14 0.39 0.67 -7.40
CA ILE A 14 -0.99 0.44 -6.99
C ILE A 14 -1.91 1.12 -7.99
N TYR A 15 -2.93 0.39 -8.40
CA TYR A 15 -3.98 0.88 -9.28
C TYR A 15 -5.33 0.79 -8.57
N ILE A 16 -6.15 1.82 -8.77
CA ILE A 16 -7.56 1.82 -8.37
C ILE A 16 -8.37 2.07 -9.64
N ASP A 17 -9.34 1.20 -9.92
CA ASP A 17 -10.21 1.25 -11.11
C ASP A 17 -9.44 1.36 -12.43
N GLY A 18 -8.29 0.68 -12.47
CA GLY A 18 -7.40 0.66 -13.63
C GLY A 18 -6.45 1.85 -13.75
N GLN A 19 -6.60 2.90 -12.95
CA GLN A 19 -5.71 4.07 -12.93
C GLN A 19 -4.56 3.87 -11.95
N LEU A 20 -3.34 4.24 -12.34
CA LEU A 20 -2.17 4.22 -11.45
C LEU A 20 -2.33 5.37 -10.43
N VAL A 21 -2.31 5.03 -9.14
CA VAL A 21 -2.52 6.00 -8.04
C VAL A 21 -1.25 6.29 -7.22
N THR A 22 -0.12 5.74 -7.65
CA THR A 22 1.19 5.97 -7.06
C THR A 22 2.09 6.65 -8.09
N ASP A 23 2.61 7.85 -7.78
CA ASP A 23 3.50 8.60 -8.69
C ASP A 23 4.79 7.85 -9.04
N SER A 24 5.23 6.96 -8.14
CA SER A 24 6.35 6.04 -8.35
C SER A 24 6.15 4.75 -7.56
N PRO A 25 6.85 3.65 -7.90
CA PRO A 25 6.73 2.40 -7.16
C PRO A 25 7.13 2.57 -5.70
N ILE A 26 6.24 2.21 -4.77
CA ILE A 26 6.47 2.32 -3.32
C ILE A 26 7.47 1.25 -2.90
N ASP A 27 8.56 1.64 -2.22
CA ASP A 27 9.59 0.72 -1.73
C ASP A 27 9.20 0.09 -0.39
N LEU A 28 9.08 -1.25 -0.36
CA LEU A 28 8.74 -2.01 0.85
C LEU A 28 10.01 -2.46 1.61
N TYR A 29 11.20 -2.07 1.16
CA TYR A 29 12.44 -2.43 1.84
C TYR A 29 12.51 -1.86 3.26
N SER A 30 12.94 -2.71 4.20
CA SER A 30 13.42 -2.29 5.50
C SER A 30 14.53 -3.23 5.96
N SER A 31 15.53 -2.73 6.69
CA SER A 31 16.63 -3.57 7.20
C SER A 31 16.17 -4.61 8.24
N LYS A 32 14.95 -4.46 8.78
CA LYS A 32 14.29 -5.39 9.70
C LYS A 32 12.85 -5.62 9.25
N TYR A 33 12.30 -6.78 9.58
CA TYR A 33 10.89 -7.04 9.34
C TYR A 33 9.99 -6.11 10.16
N LYS A 34 9.01 -5.50 9.49
CA LYS A 34 7.93 -4.72 10.09
C LYS A 34 6.60 -5.21 9.54
N TYR A 35 5.77 -5.75 10.42
CA TYR A 35 4.45 -6.28 10.06
C TYR A 35 3.40 -5.17 10.10
N ARG A 36 2.35 -5.29 9.28
CA ARG A 36 1.19 -4.40 9.27
C ARG A 36 1.56 -2.92 9.06
N SER A 37 2.59 -2.65 8.26
CA SER A 37 3.01 -1.27 7.95
C SER A 37 2.01 -0.64 6.99
N THR A 38 1.59 0.61 7.24
CA THR A 38 0.79 1.38 6.26
C THR A 38 1.65 1.71 5.06
N ILE A 39 1.35 1.07 3.93
CA ILE A 39 2.09 1.28 2.67
C ILE A 39 1.39 2.30 1.78
N PHE A 40 0.06 2.27 1.75
CA PHE A 40 -0.73 3.13 0.89
C PHE A 40 -2.09 3.41 1.52
N GLU A 41 -2.54 4.64 1.37
CA GLU A 41 -3.88 5.11 1.72
C GLU A 41 -4.38 5.89 0.50
N SER A 42 -5.60 5.59 0.05
CA SER A 42 -6.22 6.34 -1.05
C SER A 42 -6.85 7.61 -0.51
N ASP A 43 -7.11 8.56 -1.41
CA ASP A 43 -8.13 9.58 -1.14
C ASP A 43 -9.51 8.93 -0.96
N ILE A 44 -10.50 9.74 -0.57
CA ILE A 44 -11.90 9.31 -0.49
C ILE A 44 -12.37 8.88 -1.87
N LEU A 45 -12.81 7.62 -1.95
CA LEU A 45 -13.46 7.08 -3.13
C LEU A 45 -14.97 7.29 -3.04
N ALA A 46 -15.63 7.42 -4.18
CA ALA A 46 -17.09 7.48 -4.22
C ALA A 46 -17.70 6.18 -3.66
N LEU A 47 -18.93 6.23 -3.17
CA LEU A 47 -19.62 5.02 -2.73
C LEU A 47 -19.84 4.09 -3.93
N GLY A 48 -19.34 2.86 -3.85
CA GLY A 48 -19.48 1.88 -4.92
C GLY A 48 -18.49 0.73 -4.82
N GLU A 49 -18.51 -0.11 -5.85
CA GLU A 49 -17.50 -1.14 -6.05
C GLU A 49 -16.24 -0.53 -6.66
N HIS A 50 -15.08 -0.87 -6.10
CA HIS A 50 -13.77 -0.46 -6.61
C HIS A 50 -12.87 -1.67 -6.82
N THR A 51 -12.07 -1.62 -7.88
CA THR A 51 -11.07 -2.66 -8.16
C THR A 51 -9.68 -2.16 -7.81
N ILE A 52 -9.03 -2.81 -6.84
CA ILE A 52 -7.63 -2.53 -6.48
C ILE A 52 -6.73 -3.57 -7.13
N ARG A 53 -5.70 -3.10 -7.85
CA ARG A 53 -4.66 -3.97 -8.41
C ARG A 53 -3.29 -3.54 -7.89
N VAL A 54 -2.63 -4.44 -7.18
CA VAL A 54 -1.25 -4.26 -6.68
C VAL A 54 -0.31 -5.02 -7.59
N VAL A 55 0.69 -4.34 -8.14
CA VAL A 55 1.64 -4.90 -9.10
C VAL A 55 3.04 -4.83 -8.50
N ASN A 56 3.70 -5.98 -8.42
CA ASN A 56 5.14 -6.01 -8.17
C ASN A 56 5.87 -5.36 -9.35
N ALA A 57 6.60 -4.27 -9.10
CA ALA A 57 7.28 -3.52 -10.15
C ALA A 57 8.47 -4.28 -10.75
N GLY A 58 8.91 -5.39 -10.14
CA GLY A 58 10.16 -6.07 -10.50
C GLY A 58 11.41 -5.28 -10.11
N GLU A 59 11.24 -4.16 -9.40
CA GLU A 59 12.29 -3.31 -8.88
C GLU A 59 12.48 -3.54 -7.37
N LYS A 60 13.68 -3.20 -6.88
CA LYS A 60 14.00 -3.27 -5.46
C LYS A 60 14.98 -2.16 -5.06
N ASN A 61 15.02 -1.87 -3.76
CA ASN A 61 16.14 -1.15 -3.17
C ASN A 61 17.47 -1.86 -3.46
N ALA A 62 18.56 -1.11 -3.62
CA ALA A 62 19.89 -1.68 -3.80
C ALA A 62 20.28 -2.62 -2.64
N GLN A 63 19.86 -2.30 -1.42
CA GLN A 63 20.13 -3.08 -0.21
C GLN A 63 19.19 -4.30 -0.04
N SER A 64 18.11 -4.38 -0.82
CA SER A 64 17.18 -5.51 -0.73
C SER A 64 17.75 -6.75 -1.41
N SER A 65 17.53 -7.93 -0.83
CA SER A 65 17.95 -9.21 -1.43
C SER A 65 16.97 -9.77 -2.46
N GLY A 66 15.80 -9.13 -2.66
CA GLY A 66 14.80 -9.62 -3.60
C GLY A 66 13.74 -8.58 -3.95
N THR A 67 12.78 -9.01 -4.76
CA THR A 67 11.64 -8.21 -5.19
C THR A 67 10.33 -8.73 -4.59
N TYR A 68 10.39 -9.44 -3.46
CA TYR A 68 9.21 -10.08 -2.89
C TYR A 68 8.19 -9.04 -2.43
N VAL A 69 6.91 -9.33 -2.66
CA VAL A 69 5.80 -8.49 -2.22
C VAL A 69 4.82 -9.39 -1.48
N SER A 70 4.47 -9.00 -0.26
CA SER A 70 3.43 -9.61 0.54
C SER A 70 2.42 -8.54 0.93
N ILE A 71 1.14 -8.88 0.97
CA ILE A 71 0.07 -7.99 1.41
C ILE A 71 -0.50 -8.58 2.68
N ASP A 72 -0.65 -7.75 3.71
CA ASP A 72 -1.23 -8.19 4.99
C ASP A 72 -2.75 -7.99 4.96
N ALA A 73 -3.21 -6.79 4.60
CA ALA A 73 -4.62 -6.45 4.60
C ALA A 73 -4.97 -5.23 3.72
N PHE A 74 -6.22 -5.21 3.26
CA PHE A 74 -6.90 -3.98 2.85
C PHE A 74 -7.90 -3.60 3.95
N LEU A 75 -7.83 -2.35 4.41
CA LEU A 75 -8.81 -1.78 5.32
C LEU A 75 -9.68 -0.84 4.50
N VAL A 76 -10.98 -1.05 4.56
CA VAL A 76 -11.98 -0.13 4.00
C VAL A 76 -12.50 0.69 5.16
N VAL A 77 -12.16 1.97 5.17
CA VAL A 77 -12.67 2.94 6.14
C VAL A 77 -13.84 3.67 5.50
N GLY A 78 -14.99 3.69 6.17
CA GLY A 78 -16.09 4.56 5.74
C GLY A 78 -15.70 6.01 5.97
N ALA A 79 -16.12 6.91 5.08
CA ALA A 79 -16.13 8.32 5.43
C ALA A 79 -17.04 8.47 6.65
N SER A 80 -16.47 8.80 7.81
CA SER A 80 -17.29 9.19 8.94
C SER A 80 -17.94 10.53 8.57
N ASP A 81 -19.28 10.55 8.46
CA ASP A 81 -20.04 11.80 8.51
C ASP A 81 -19.88 12.49 9.88
N ASP A 82 -19.27 11.82 10.86
CA ASP A 82 -18.95 12.37 12.16
C ASP A 82 -17.63 13.17 12.13
N GLU A 83 -17.79 14.48 12.06
CA GLU A 83 -16.83 15.46 12.54
C GLU A 83 -16.37 15.04 13.95
N PHE A 84 -15.13 14.57 14.09
CA PHE A 84 -14.55 14.24 15.39
C PHE A 84 -14.39 15.53 16.22
N LYS A 85 -15.44 15.89 16.96
CA LYS A 85 -15.40 17.00 17.92
C LYS A 85 -14.69 16.52 19.18
N ILE A 86 -13.52 17.10 19.41
CA ILE A 86 -12.84 17.09 20.70
C ILE A 86 -13.52 18.15 21.59
N GLU A 87 -14.31 17.70 22.57
CA GLU A 87 -14.60 18.46 23.80
C GLU A 87 -13.51 18.18 24.85
#